data_AF-X1HAI6-F1
#
_entry.id   AF-X1HAI6-F1
#
_cell.length_a   1.000
_cell.length_b   1.000
_cell.length_c   1.000
_cell.angle_alpha   90.00
_cell.angle_beta   90.00
_cell.angle_gamma   90.00
#
_symmetry.space_group_name_H-M   'P 1'
#
loop_
_entity.id
_entity.type
_entity.pdbx_description
1 polymer ?
#
loop_
_entity_poly.entity_id
_entity_poly.type
_entity_poly.pdbx_seq_one_letter_code
_entity_poly.pdbx_strand_id
1 'polypeptide(L)'
;QPSLSSPVNGTISNDNQPQLVVGIVSTAITYQFQIATSDSFDTLIINIIVSSNGYDLESVLIDGTYYWRTENSATIYLKLVHRSTY
;
A
#
# COMPACT_ATOMS: atom_id res chain seq x y z
N GLN A 1 15.79 -5.38 1.78
CA GLN A 1 14.48 -4.87 2.20
C GLN A 1 13.66 -4.54 0.95
N PRO A 2 12.43 -5.06 0.67
CA PRO A 2 11.54 -4.49 -0.34
C PRO A 2 11.49 -2.98 -0.23
N SER A 3 11.86 -2.33 -1.32
CA SER A 3 11.56 -0.93 -1.57
C SER A 3 10.13 -0.85 -2.10
N LEU A 4 9.33 0.10 -1.61
CA LEU A 4 8.01 0.35 -2.22
C LEU A 4 8.24 0.78 -3.67
N SER A 5 7.65 0.05 -4.63
CA SER A 5 7.82 0.33 -6.05
C SER A 5 6.67 1.14 -6.60
N SER A 6 5.44 0.83 -6.18
CA SER A 6 4.23 1.53 -6.60
C SER A 6 3.11 1.33 -5.59
N PRO A 7 2.27 2.33 -5.34
CA PRO A 7 2.42 3.73 -5.71
C PRO A 7 3.65 4.37 -5.05
N VAL A 8 4.15 5.49 -5.58
CA VAL A 8 5.29 6.24 -5.02
C VAL A 8 4.80 7.18 -3.92
N ASN A 9 5.68 7.58 -2.99
CA ASN A 9 5.25 8.41 -1.87
C ASN A 9 4.67 9.75 -2.33
N GLY A 10 3.46 10.06 -1.89
CA GLY A 10 2.73 11.25 -2.32
C GLY A 10 1.99 11.09 -3.65
N THR A 11 1.86 9.87 -4.21
CA THR A 11 1.07 9.66 -5.42
C THR A 11 -0.38 10.09 -5.17
N ILE A 12 -0.83 11.04 -5.98
CA ILE A 12 -2.24 11.39 -6.11
C ILE A 12 -2.76 10.49 -7.23
N SER A 13 -3.54 9.47 -6.86
CA SER A 13 -4.19 8.59 -7.81
C SER A 13 -5.67 8.96 -7.90
N ASN A 14 -6.23 8.91 -9.11
CA ASN A 14 -7.68 8.89 -9.38
C ASN A 14 -8.20 7.45 -9.55
N ASP A 15 -7.32 6.46 -9.34
CA ASP A 15 -7.67 5.05 -9.28
C ASP A 15 -8.08 4.69 -7.86
N ASN A 16 -9.30 4.17 -7.75
CA ASN A 16 -9.92 3.70 -6.53
C ASN A 16 -9.41 2.30 -6.09
N GLN A 17 -8.67 1.61 -6.96
CA GLN A 17 -8.07 0.29 -6.71
C GLN A 17 -6.60 0.26 -7.18
N PRO A 18 -5.73 1.11 -6.61
CA PRO A 18 -4.33 1.13 -7.03
C PRO A 18 -3.66 -0.21 -6.75
N GLN A 19 -2.89 -0.74 -7.70
CA GLN A 19 -2.06 -1.91 -7.44
C GLN A 19 -0.87 -1.52 -6.54
N LEU A 20 -0.73 -2.20 -5.41
CA LEU A 20 0.44 -2.09 -4.54
C LEU A 20 1.53 -3.02 -5.03
N VAL A 21 2.74 -2.49 -5.24
CA VAL A 21 3.89 -3.24 -5.72
C VAL A 21 5.10 -2.89 -4.89
N VAL A 22 5.83 -3.92 -4.46
CA VAL A 22 7.12 -3.79 -3.81
C VAL A 22 8.24 -4.41 -4.66
N GLY A 23 9.46 -3.96 -4.40
CA GLY A 23 10.66 -4.53 -4.97
C GLY A 23 10.82 -5.98 -4.54
N ILE A 24 11.12 -6.85 -5.50
CA ILE A 24 11.33 -8.28 -5.26
C ILE A 24 12.52 -8.44 -4.32
N VAL A 25 12.31 -9.16 -3.22
CA VAL A 25 13.38 -9.65 -2.36
C VAL A 25 13.47 -11.16 -2.51
N SER A 26 14.61 -11.61 -3.02
CA SER A 26 14.89 -13.02 -3.32
C SER A 26 14.81 -13.94 -2.11
N THR A 27 14.93 -13.40 -0.89
CA THR A 27 14.80 -14.15 0.37
C THR A 27 13.39 -14.08 0.97
N ALA A 28 12.49 -13.27 0.41
CA ALA A 28 11.15 -13.08 0.95
C ALA A 28 10.21 -14.14 0.34
N ILE A 29 9.69 -15.00 1.20
CA ILE A 29 8.72 -16.06 0.84
C ILE A 29 7.31 -15.47 0.74
N THR A 30 7.03 -14.43 1.53
CA THR A 30 5.74 -13.73 1.57
C THR A 30 5.93 -12.23 1.84
N TYR A 31 4.93 -11.46 1.46
CA TYR A 31 4.82 -10.02 1.66
C TYR A 31 3.50 -9.73 2.35
N GLN A 32 3.55 -8.94 3.43
CA GLN A 32 2.37 -8.47 4.12
C GLN A 32 2.12 -7.02 3.73
N PHE A 33 0.95 -6.74 3.16
CA PHE A 33 0.52 -5.39 2.79
C PHE A 33 -0.49 -4.88 3.81
N GLN A 34 -0.21 -3.70 4.35
CA GLN A 34 -1.07 -3.03 5.31
C GLN A 34 -1.43 -1.64 4.80
N ILE A 35 -2.72 -1.28 4.82
CA ILE A 35 -3.21 0.06 4.49
C ILE A 35 -3.99 0.60 5.69
N ALA A 36 -3.80 1.86 6.02
CA ALA A 36 -4.48 2.58 7.09
C ALA A 36 -4.88 3.99 6.64
N THR A 37 -5.82 4.63 7.33
CA THR A 37 -6.11 6.07 7.14
C THR A 37 -5.19 6.97 7.96
N SER A 38 -4.48 6.42 8.94
CA SER A 38 -3.49 7.11 9.75
C SER A 38 -2.09 6.57 9.51
N ASP A 39 -1.10 7.45 9.62
CA ASP A 39 0.33 7.11 9.61
C ASP A 39 0.75 6.28 10.84
N SER A 40 -0.03 6.33 11.92
CA SER A 40 0.15 5.45 13.08
C SER A 40 -0.14 3.97 12.79
N PHE A 41 -0.89 3.65 11.72
CA PHE A 41 -1.40 2.30 11.45
C PHE A 41 -2.24 1.70 12.59
N ASP A 42 -2.88 2.55 13.42
CA ASP A 42 -3.73 2.12 14.54
C ASP A 42 -4.98 1.38 14.04
N THR A 43 -5.53 1.82 12.91
CA THR A 43 -6.69 1.22 12.25
C THR A 43 -6.30 0.79 10.84
N LEU A 44 -6.16 -0.53 10.65
CA LEU A 44 -5.87 -1.12 9.35
C LEU A 44 -7.17 -1.34 8.57
N ILE A 45 -7.22 -0.77 7.37
CA ILE A 45 -8.27 -1.00 6.38
C ILE A 45 -8.01 -2.31 5.64
N ILE A 46 -6.74 -2.53 5.27
CA ILE A 46 -6.28 -3.74 4.61
C ILE A 46 -5.10 -4.28 5.41
N ASN A 47 -5.10 -5.60 5.64
CA ASN A 47 -4.00 -6.33 6.25
C ASN A 47 -3.98 -7.75 5.67
N ILE A 48 -3.22 -7.94 4.60
CA ILE A 48 -3.20 -9.17 3.82
C ILE A 48 -1.78 -9.66 3.60
N ILE A 49 -1.61 -10.98 3.46
CA ILE A 49 -0.32 -11.62 3.21
C ILE A 49 -0.41 -12.34 1.87
N VAL A 50 0.50 -12.03 0.97
CA VAL A 50 0.60 -12.64 -0.37
C VAL A 50 2.01 -13.18 -0.59
N SER A 51 2.15 -14.18 -1.45
CA SER A 51 3.46 -14.68 -1.90
C SER A 51 4.04 -13.90 -3.07
N SER A 52 3.24 -13.02 -3.69
CA SER A 52 3.64 -12.11 -4.76
C SER A 52 4.17 -10.79 -4.22
N ASN A 53 5.04 -10.13 -4.98
CA ASN A 53 5.53 -8.78 -4.68
C ASN A 53 4.51 -7.68 -5.08
N GLY A 54 3.30 -8.07 -5.46
CA GLY A 54 2.22 -7.18 -5.85
C GLY A 54 0.90 -7.64 -5.27
N TYR A 55 0.03 -6.68 -4.96
CA TYR A 55 -1.32 -6.89 -4.48
C TYR A 55 -2.27 -5.88 -5.12
N ASP A 56 -3.29 -6.40 -5.78
CA ASP A 56 -4.41 -5.62 -6.30
C ASP A 56 -5.43 -5.40 -5.20
N LEU A 57 -5.86 -4.16 -5.01
CA LEU A 57 -6.87 -3.85 -4.00
C LEU A 57 -8.23 -4.45 -4.40
N GLU A 58 -8.68 -5.42 -3.61
CA GLU A 58 -10.03 -6.00 -3.78
C GLU A 58 -11.13 -5.01 -3.39
N SER A 59 -10.84 -4.08 -2.48
CA SER A 59 -11.79 -3.07 -2.00
C SER A 59 -11.48 -1.70 -2.59
N VAL A 60 -12.53 -1.03 -3.07
CA VAL A 60 -12.47 0.37 -3.51
C VAL A 60 -12.16 1.27 -2.32
N LEU A 61 -11.05 2.00 -2.39
CA LEU A 61 -10.75 3.08 -1.46
C LEU A 61 -11.61 4.29 -1.82
N ILE A 62 -12.30 4.86 -0.82
CA ILE A 62 -13.02 6.12 -0.99
C ILE A 62 -12.05 7.29 -1.09
N ASP A 63 -12.55 8.47 -1.45
CA ASP A 63 -11.77 9.70 -1.39
C ASP A 63 -11.16 9.93 0.00
N GLY A 64 -9.83 9.97 0.08
CA GLY A 64 -9.15 10.08 1.35
C GLY A 64 -7.63 10.10 1.23
N THR A 65 -7.00 10.33 2.36
CA THR A 65 -5.57 10.08 2.52
C THR A 65 -5.36 8.70 3.11
N TYR A 66 -4.54 7.87 2.46
CA TYR A 66 -4.20 6.54 2.93
C TYR A 66 -2.70 6.38 3.08
N TYR A 67 -2.33 5.54 4.05
CA TYR A 67 -0.96 5.14 4.34
C TYR A 67 -0.83 3.64 4.14
N TRP A 68 0.17 3.19 3.39
CA TRP A 68 0.45 1.77 3.29
C TRP A 68 1.91 1.44 3.60
N ARG A 69 2.13 0.24 4.13
CA ARG A 69 3.46 -0.31 4.48
C ARG A 69 3.53 -1.80 4.19
N THR A 70 4.75 -2.33 4.13
CA THR A 70 4.98 -3.77 4.14
C THR A 70 5.77 -4.24 5.34
N GLU A 71 5.28 -5.23 6.07
CA GLU A 71 5.87 -5.67 7.34
C GLU A 71 7.15 -6.50 7.13
N ASN A 72 7.24 -7.26 6.03
CA ASN A 72 8.39 -8.14 5.81
C ASN A 72 9.67 -7.44 5.37
N SER A 73 9.67 -6.10 5.34
CA SER A 73 10.90 -5.33 5.28
C SER A 73 10.68 -3.84 5.36
N ALA A 74 11.40 -3.27 6.33
CA ALA A 74 11.24 -2.00 7.02
C ALA A 74 10.16 -1.01 6.56
N THR A 75 9.52 -0.52 7.61
CA THR A 75 8.56 0.57 7.66
C THR A 75 8.95 1.74 6.74
N ILE A 76 8.19 1.92 5.67
CA ILE A 76 8.20 3.13 4.84
C ILE A 76 6.75 3.64 4.81
N TYR A 77 6.57 4.93 5.06
CA TYR A 77 5.26 5.59 5.04
C TYR A 77 4.94 6.09 3.64
N LEU A 78 3.76 5.75 3.11
CA LEU A 78 3.33 6.23 1.80
C LEU A 78 2.02 6.99 1.85
N LYS A 79 2.01 8.28 1.55
CA LYS A 79 0.78 9.06 1.47
C LYS A 79 0.15 8.91 0.08
N LEU A 80 -1.00 8.26 0.00
CA LEU A 80 -1.92 8.33 -1.14
C LEU A 80 -2.92 9.44 -0.87
N VAL A 81 -3.15 10.34 -1.83
CA VAL A 81 -4.23 11.33 -1.75
C VAL A 81 -5.18 11.10 -2.91
N HIS A 82 -6.39 10.65 -2.63
CA HIS A 82 -7.42 10.56 -3.65
C HIS A 82 -8.18 11.88 -3.76
N ARG A 83 -8.44 12.35 -5.00
CA ARG A 83 -9.31 13.50 -5.28
C ARG A 83 -10.28 13.11 -6.39
N SER A 84 -11.55 12.93 -6.06
CA SER A 84 -12.64 12.84 -7.02
C SER A 84 -12.76 14.18 -7.74
N THR A 85 -12.46 14.19 -9.03
CA THR A 85 -12.89 15.26 -9.92
C THR A 85 -14.31 14.95 -10.37
N TYR A 86 -15.24 15.81 -9.96
CA TYR A 86 -16.60 15.92 -10.48
C TYR A 86 -16.63 16.05 -12.00
#